data_AF-A0A7K3MXV5-F1
#
_entry.id   AF-A0A7K3MXV5-F1
#
_cell.length_a   1.000
_cell.length_b   1.000
_cell.length_c   1.000
_cell.angle_alpha   90.00
_cell.angle_beta   90.00
_cell.angle_gamma   90.00
#
_symmetry.space_group_name_H-M   'P 1'
#
loop_
_entity.id
_entity.type
_entity.pdbx_description
1 polymer ?
#
loop_
_entity_poly.entity_id
_entity_poly.type
_entity_poly.pdbx_seq_one_letter_code
_entity_poly.pdbx_strand_id
1 'polypeptide(L)'
;MKKVILASAVLMVFFISCKNEKTEAEVPVIQESTAVQETVSEECYLGILKKDTVSMSLSIKGNQLSSGKLNYKFFEKDKNEGSLIGEMKGDTLFADYTFMSEGVSSVRQVAFLKKGNTYLEGYGDIEENSGKTI
;
A
#
# COMPACT_ATOMS: atom_id res chain seq x y z
N MET A 1 45.48 -39.29 32.93
CA MET A 1 44.11 -39.08 33.48
C MET A 1 43.69 -37.68 33.04
N LYS A 2 42.74 -37.37 32.15
CA LYS A 2 41.55 -37.99 31.53
C LYS A 2 41.58 -37.55 30.03
N LYS A 3 41.59 -38.44 29.02
CA LYS A 3 40.48 -38.88 28.13
C LYS A 3 39.52 -37.73 27.70
N VAL A 4 39.13 -37.49 26.44
CA VAL A 4 38.42 -38.36 25.46
C VAL A 4 38.38 -37.61 24.08
N ILE A 5 38.99 -38.11 23.00
CA ILE A 5 38.45 -38.86 21.82
C ILE A 5 37.87 -38.01 20.65
N LEU A 6 38.45 -38.24 19.47
CA LEU A 6 37.97 -37.99 18.10
C LEU A 6 36.53 -38.48 17.88
N ALA A 7 35.70 -37.72 17.16
CA ALA A 7 34.72 -38.29 16.23
C ALA A 7 34.31 -37.28 15.15
N SER A 8 34.84 -37.50 13.96
CA SER A 8 34.26 -37.07 12.68
C SER A 8 32.83 -37.60 12.57
N ALA A 9 31.86 -36.73 12.33
CA ALA A 9 30.56 -37.11 11.81
C ALA A 9 30.15 -36.10 10.75
N VAL A 10 30.46 -36.48 9.52
CA VAL A 10 29.89 -35.98 8.26
C VAL A 10 28.37 -35.94 8.40
N LEU A 11 27.78 -34.74 8.45
CA LEU A 11 26.34 -34.59 8.30
C LEU A 11 26.05 -34.48 6.79
N MET A 12 25.71 -35.61 6.20
CA MET A 12 25.28 -35.71 4.81
C MET A 12 24.01 -34.89 4.58
N VAL A 13 24.08 -34.14 3.47
CA VAL A 13 23.01 -33.41 2.82
C VAL A 13 21.92 -34.38 2.35
N PHE A 14 20.67 -34.13 2.72
CA PHE A 14 19.50 -34.69 2.02
C PHE A 14 18.60 -33.53 1.57
N PHE A 15 18.85 -33.03 0.36
CA PHE A 15 17.83 -32.30 -0.40
C PHE A 15 17.03 -33.33 -1.20
N ILE A 16 15.86 -33.71 -0.69
CA ILE A 16 14.87 -34.46 -1.45
C ILE A 16 14.12 -33.44 -2.33
N SER A 17 14.47 -33.40 -3.61
CA SER A 17 13.74 -32.65 -4.63
C SER A 17 12.67 -33.56 -5.23
N CYS A 18 11.40 -33.33 -4.88
CA CYS A 18 10.28 -33.96 -5.57
C CYS A 18 9.95 -33.15 -6.83
N LYS A 19 10.41 -33.64 -7.98
CA LYS A 19 9.94 -33.21 -9.30
C LYS A 19 8.56 -33.83 -9.55
N ASN A 20 7.50 -33.05 -9.36
CA ASN A 20 6.17 -33.39 -9.87
C ASN A 20 5.99 -32.73 -11.24
N GLU A 21 6.41 -33.42 -12.30
CA GLU A 21 5.85 -33.19 -13.63
C GLU A 21 4.49 -33.90 -13.70
N LYS A 22 3.43 -33.10 -13.70
CA LYS A 22 2.14 -33.50 -14.27
C LYS A 22 1.86 -32.57 -15.44
N THR A 23 2.23 -33.05 -16.62
CA THR A 23 1.60 -32.63 -17.88
C THR A 23 0.32 -33.44 -18.01
N GLU A 24 -0.83 -32.78 -17.91
CA GLU A 24 -2.07 -33.34 -18.44
C GLU A 24 -3.03 -32.20 -18.87
N ALA A 25 -3.26 -32.18 -20.18
CA ALA A 25 -4.40 -31.68 -20.94
C ALA A 25 -5.03 -30.33 -20.56
N GLU A 26 -4.86 -29.37 -21.47
CA GLU A 26 -5.81 -28.27 -21.68
C GLU A 26 -7.21 -28.84 -21.94
N VAL A 27 -8.13 -28.63 -21.01
CA VAL A 27 -9.57 -28.67 -21.26
C VAL A 27 -10.01 -27.22 -21.38
N PRO A 28 -10.69 -26.80 -22.47
CA PRO A 28 -11.16 -25.44 -22.61
C PRO A 28 -12.30 -25.22 -21.62
N VAL A 29 -11.98 -24.67 -20.45
CA VAL A 29 -12.97 -24.15 -19.53
C VAL A 29 -13.50 -22.86 -20.15
N ILE A 30 -14.73 -22.94 -20.64
CA ILE A 30 -15.54 -21.78 -21.00
C ILE A 30 -15.57 -20.89 -19.76
N GLN A 31 -14.82 -19.79 -19.81
CA GLN A 31 -14.83 -18.77 -18.78
C GLN A 31 -16.20 -18.09 -18.81
N GLU A 32 -17.12 -18.64 -18.04
CA GLU A 32 -18.24 -17.87 -17.51
C GLU A 32 -17.62 -16.73 -16.71
N SER A 33 -17.63 -15.53 -17.31
CA SER A 33 -17.28 -14.27 -16.68
C SER A 33 -18.20 -14.09 -15.47
N THR A 34 -17.80 -14.67 -14.35
CA THR A 34 -18.37 -14.39 -13.05
C THR A 34 -17.98 -12.95 -12.77
N ALA A 35 -18.90 -12.02 -13.04
CA ALA A 35 -18.76 -10.64 -12.63
C ALA A 35 -18.64 -10.63 -11.11
N VAL A 36 -17.41 -10.63 -10.60
CA VAL A 36 -17.13 -10.42 -9.19
C VAL A 36 -17.68 -9.04 -8.88
N GLN A 37 -18.78 -8.99 -8.12
CA GLN A 37 -19.25 -7.74 -7.56
C GLN A 37 -18.13 -7.20 -6.66
N GLU A 38 -17.40 -6.22 -7.17
CA GLU A 38 -16.37 -5.55 -6.38
C GLU A 38 -17.04 -4.87 -5.19
N THR A 39 -16.70 -5.34 -4.01
CA THR A 39 -17.16 -4.76 -2.75
C THR A 39 -16.60 -3.35 -2.62
N VAL A 40 -17.48 -2.39 -2.31
CA VAL A 40 -17.07 -1.02 -1.95
C VAL A 40 -16.85 -0.97 -0.45
N SER A 41 -15.67 -0.54 -0.02
CA SER A 41 -15.35 -0.27 1.39
C SER A 41 -15.20 1.22 1.63
N GLU A 42 -15.89 1.71 2.65
CA GLU A 42 -15.81 3.09 3.12
C GLU A 42 -14.95 3.15 4.39
N GLU A 43 -13.91 3.98 4.38
CA GLU A 43 -12.95 4.10 5.46
C GLU A 43 -12.72 5.57 5.84
N CYS A 44 -12.65 5.83 7.14
CA CYS A 44 -12.35 7.15 7.68
C CYS A 44 -11.20 7.04 8.68
N TYR A 45 -10.26 7.97 8.58
CA TYR A 45 -9.08 8.03 9.43
C TYR A 45 -8.92 9.43 10.01
N LEU A 46 -8.48 9.49 11.28
CA LEU A 46 -8.12 10.70 11.99
C LEU A 46 -6.79 10.46 12.72
N GLY A 47 -5.77 11.23 12.37
CA GLY A 47 -4.48 11.26 13.05
C GLY A 47 -4.28 12.60 13.76
N ILE A 48 -3.82 12.57 15.01
CA ILE A 48 -3.46 13.79 15.76
C ILE A 48 -1.97 13.73 16.07
N LEU A 49 -1.21 14.70 15.55
CA LEU A 49 0.22 14.83 15.76
C LEU A 49 0.48 16.11 16.55
N LYS A 50 0.61 15.98 17.87
CA LYS A 50 0.66 17.12 18.81
C LYS A 50 -0.57 18.02 18.66
N LYS A 51 -0.44 19.14 17.96
CA LYS A 51 -1.52 20.11 17.70
C LYS A 51 -2.05 20.05 16.27
N ASP A 52 -1.38 19.31 15.39
CA ASP A 52 -1.78 19.12 14.02
C ASP A 52 -2.78 17.97 13.93
N THR A 53 -3.67 18.01 12.94
CA THR A 53 -4.65 16.95 12.69
C THR A 53 -4.66 16.61 11.21
N VAL A 54 -4.67 15.32 10.89
CA VAL A 54 -4.86 14.79 9.54
C VAL A 54 -6.14 13.98 9.52
N SER A 55 -7.02 14.25 8.58
CA SER A 55 -8.25 13.47 8.39
C SER A 55 -8.35 13.01 6.95
N MET A 56 -8.75 11.75 6.77
CA MET A 56 -8.88 11.12 5.46
C MET A 56 -10.19 10.34 5.38
N SER A 57 -10.87 10.43 4.23
CA SER A 57 -12.06 9.65 3.90
C SER A 57 -11.85 8.97 2.56
N LEU A 58 -12.05 7.66 2.50
CA LEU A 58 -11.75 6.83 1.35
C LEU A 58 -12.96 5.95 1.01
N SER A 59 -13.34 5.94 -0.25
CA SER A 59 -14.23 4.96 -0.86
C SER A 59 -13.37 4.13 -1.80
N ILE A 60 -13.26 2.83 -1.51
CA ILE A 60 -12.38 1.91 -2.25
C ILE A 60 -13.25 0.84 -2.89
N LYS A 61 -13.11 0.64 -4.20
CA LYS A 61 -13.79 -0.41 -4.95
C LYS A 61 -12.73 -1.37 -5.50
N GLY A 62 -12.72 -2.60 -4.99
CA GLY A 62 -11.61 -3.51 -5.23
C GLY A 62 -10.32 -2.94 -4.64
N ASN A 63 -9.37 -2.56 -5.49
CA ASN A 63 -8.13 -1.86 -5.08
C ASN A 63 -8.11 -0.38 -5.48
N GLN A 64 -9.08 0.11 -6.27
CA GLN A 64 -9.07 1.48 -6.77
C GLN A 64 -9.79 2.41 -5.80
N LEU A 65 -9.26 3.61 -5.60
CA LEU A 65 -9.99 4.68 -4.93
C LEU A 65 -11.10 5.21 -5.86
N SER A 66 -12.36 4.96 -5.53
CA SER A 66 -13.52 5.57 -6.21
C SER A 66 -13.75 7.02 -5.76
N SER A 67 -13.39 7.34 -4.52
CA SER A 67 -13.38 8.70 -4.00
C SER A 67 -12.41 8.81 -2.82
N GLY A 68 -11.71 9.93 -2.72
CA GLY A 68 -10.80 10.19 -1.60
C GLY A 68 -10.72 11.67 -1.26
N LYS A 69 -10.72 11.96 0.04
CA LYS A 69 -10.47 13.31 0.57
C LYS A 69 -9.38 13.25 1.62
N LEU A 70 -8.48 14.23 1.58
CA LEU A 70 -7.39 14.38 2.53
C LEU A 70 -7.31 15.83 2.99
N ASN A 71 -7.27 16.01 4.30
CA ASN A 71 -7.23 17.31 4.94
C ASN A 71 -6.17 17.33 6.04
N TYR A 72 -5.23 18.25 5.89
CA TYR A 72 -4.22 18.61 6.87
C TYR A 72 -4.63 19.91 7.56
N LYS A 73 -4.89 19.82 8.86
CA LYS A 73 -5.14 20.96 9.73
C LYS A 73 -3.90 21.17 10.59
N PHE A 74 -2.97 21.97 10.09
CA PHE A 74 -1.78 22.37 10.81
C PHE A 74 -2.10 23.44 11.86
N PHE A 75 -1.39 23.40 12.99
CA PHE A 75 -1.36 24.47 13.96
C PHE A 75 -0.49 25.61 13.42
N GLU A 76 -0.97 26.86 13.53
CA GLU A 76 -0.27 28.09 13.10
C GLU A 76 0.12 28.18 11.61
N LYS A 77 -0.28 27.21 10.79
CA LYS A 77 -0.16 27.26 9.32
C LYS A 77 -1.53 27.14 8.67
N ASP A 78 -1.59 27.47 7.39
CA ASP A 78 -2.81 27.33 6.61
C ASP A 78 -3.21 25.85 6.48
N LYS A 79 -4.52 25.60 6.52
CA LYS A 79 -5.06 24.27 6.23
C LYS A 79 -4.77 23.89 4.78
N ASN A 80 -4.55 22.61 4.54
CA ASN A 80 -4.39 22.06 3.19
C ASN A 80 -5.43 20.95 3.00
N GLU A 81 -6.34 21.14 2.05
CA GLU A 81 -7.43 20.21 1.77
C GLU A 81 -7.49 19.89 0.27
N GLY A 82 -7.80 18.64 -0.05
CA GLY A 82 -7.78 18.18 -1.43
C GLY A 82 -8.38 16.80 -1.63
N SER A 83 -8.32 16.32 -2.87
CA SER A 83 -8.80 15.00 -3.27
C SER A 83 -7.64 14.03 -3.52
N LEU A 84 -7.94 12.74 -3.34
CA LEU A 84 -7.02 11.65 -3.66
C LEU A 84 -7.55 10.85 -4.84
N ILE A 85 -6.67 10.54 -5.79
CA ILE A 85 -6.91 9.54 -6.83
C ILE A 85 -5.75 8.55 -6.77
N GLY A 86 -6.04 7.27 -6.58
CA GLY A 86 -5.00 6.28 -6.34
C GLY A 86 -5.52 4.87 -6.19
N GLU A 87 -4.66 3.98 -5.74
CA GLU A 87 -4.96 2.57 -5.57
C GLU A 87 -4.23 1.96 -4.36
N MET A 88 -4.81 0.90 -3.81
CA MET A 88 -4.19 0.04 -2.81
C MET A 88 -3.27 -0.97 -3.51
N LYS A 89 -2.00 -0.99 -3.11
CA LYS A 89 -1.03 -2.03 -3.44
C LYS A 89 -0.64 -2.76 -2.17
N GLY A 90 -1.28 -3.92 -1.94
CA GLY A 90 -1.16 -4.63 -0.66
C GLY A 90 -1.75 -3.79 0.47
N ASP A 91 -0.93 -3.43 1.45
CA ASP A 91 -1.30 -2.60 2.59
C ASP A 91 -0.98 -1.11 2.38
N THR A 92 -0.51 -0.70 1.20
CA THR A 92 -0.08 0.69 0.94
C THR A 92 -0.98 1.36 -0.09
N LEU A 93 -1.56 2.51 0.27
CA LEU A 93 -2.24 3.40 -0.66
C LEU A 93 -1.21 4.27 -1.37
N PHE A 94 -1.14 4.19 -2.69
CA PHE A 94 -0.41 5.16 -3.52
C PHE A 94 -1.41 6.05 -4.22
N ALA A 95 -1.30 7.37 -4.04
CA ALA A 95 -2.28 8.30 -4.59
C ALA A 95 -1.65 9.62 -5.03
N ASP A 96 -2.30 10.26 -5.99
CA ASP A 96 -2.08 11.64 -6.35
C ASP A 96 -3.02 12.51 -5.53
N TYR A 97 -2.43 13.42 -4.78
CA TYR A 97 -3.12 14.40 -3.96
C TYR A 97 -3.20 15.73 -4.70
N THR A 98 -4.41 16.12 -5.08
CA THR A 98 -4.69 17.38 -5.75
C THR A 98 -5.28 18.37 -4.74
N PHE A 99 -4.60 19.50 -4.56
CA PHE A 99 -4.96 20.53 -3.59
C PHE A 99 -4.75 21.93 -4.16
N MET A 100 -5.35 22.93 -3.51
CA MET A 100 -5.16 24.33 -3.88
C MET A 100 -4.05 24.96 -3.03
N SER A 101 -3.08 25.59 -3.67
CA SER A 101 -2.01 26.37 -3.05
C SER A 101 -1.99 27.76 -3.67
N GLU A 102 -2.24 28.80 -2.88
CA GLU A 102 -2.21 30.20 -3.35
C GLU A 102 -3.10 30.48 -4.57
N GLY A 103 -4.22 29.77 -4.69
CA GLY A 103 -5.14 29.88 -5.83
C GLY A 103 -4.73 29.08 -7.07
N VAL A 104 -3.65 28.31 -6.99
CA VAL A 104 -3.19 27.40 -8.04
C VAL A 104 -3.46 25.95 -7.63
N SER A 105 -3.97 25.14 -8.56
CA SER A 105 -4.11 23.70 -8.34
C SER A 105 -2.75 23.03 -8.45
N SER A 106 -2.38 22.23 -7.45
CA SER A 106 -1.11 21.52 -7.37
C SER A 106 -1.34 20.03 -7.12
N VAL A 107 -0.47 19.18 -7.66
CA VAL A 107 -0.55 17.72 -7.50
C VAL A 107 0.73 17.19 -6.87
N ARG A 108 0.59 16.44 -5.77
CA ARG A 108 1.68 15.76 -5.06
C ARG A 108 1.40 14.26 -4.96
N GLN A 109 2.36 13.40 -5.22
CA GLN A 109 2.24 11.99 -4.90
C GLN A 109 2.33 11.77 -3.38
N VAL A 110 1.50 10.87 -2.86
CA VAL A 110 1.49 10.47 -1.46
C VAL A 110 1.39 8.96 -1.35
N ALA A 111 2.04 8.42 -0.32
CA ALA A 111 1.96 7.03 0.03
C ALA A 111 1.52 6.89 1.49
N PHE A 112 0.51 6.08 1.75
CA PHE A 112 0.05 5.78 3.10
C PHE A 112 0.08 4.28 3.36
N LEU A 113 0.81 3.86 4.38
CA LEU A 113 0.81 2.49 4.86
C LEU A 113 -0.38 2.28 5.80
N LYS A 114 -1.29 1.38 5.44
CA LYS A 114 -2.44 0.97 6.24
C LYS A 114 -1.99 -0.02 7.32
N LYS A 115 -2.22 0.32 8.58
CA LYS A 115 -2.01 -0.57 9.73
C LYS A 115 -3.28 -0.63 10.57
N GLY A 116 -4.04 -1.71 10.41
CA GLY A 116 -5.38 -1.81 11.01
C GLY A 116 -6.30 -0.72 10.45
N ASN A 117 -6.79 0.15 11.35
CA ASN A 117 -7.66 1.29 11.00
C ASN A 117 -6.89 2.63 10.94
N THR A 118 -5.57 2.58 10.86
CA THR A 118 -4.68 3.76 10.80
C THR A 118 -3.97 3.81 9.46
N TYR A 119 -3.70 5.03 8.99
CA TYR A 119 -2.90 5.30 7.80
C TYR A 119 -1.68 6.12 8.19
N LEU A 120 -0.49 5.59 7.91
CA LEU A 120 0.79 6.23 8.19
C LEU A 120 1.36 6.80 6.90
N GLU A 121 1.53 8.12 6.84
CA GLU A 121 2.15 8.77 5.68
C GLU A 121 3.64 8.40 5.59
N GLY A 122 4.06 7.95 4.41
CA GLY A 122 5.45 7.73 4.07
C GLY A 122 6.11 9.02 3.58
N TYR A 123 7.41 9.16 3.85
CA TYR A 123 8.24 10.26 3.37
C TYR A 123 9.46 9.70 2.66
N GLY A 124 9.86 10.35 1.58
CA GLY A 124 11.01 9.97 0.75
C GLY A 124 11.56 11.18 0.00
N ASP A 125 12.51 10.92 -0.89
CA ASP A 125 13.03 11.94 -1.80
C ASP A 125 11.92 12.45 -2.71
N ILE A 126 11.97 13.74 -3.03
CA ILE A 126 10.95 14.44 -3.80
C ILE A 126 11.57 14.98 -5.08
N GLU A 127 10.94 14.72 -6.22
CA GLU A 127 11.31 15.27 -7.52
C GLU A 127 10.13 16.00 -8.17
N GLU A 128 10.42 16.98 -9.02
CA GLU A 128 9.40 17.64 -9.83
C GLU A 128 9.39 17.04 -11.24
N ASN A 129 8.25 16.49 -11.65
CA ASN A 129 8.05 15.95 -12.98
C ASN A 129 6.79 16.56 -13.60
N SER A 130 6.98 17.41 -14.62
CA SER A 130 5.90 17.95 -15.45
C SER A 130 4.78 18.65 -14.64
N GLY A 131 5.13 19.41 -13.60
CA GLY A 131 4.16 20.10 -12.73
C GLY A 131 3.51 19.21 -11.66
N LYS A 132 3.99 17.97 -11.51
CA LYS A 132 3.64 17.07 -10.41
C LYS A 132 4.86 16.85 -9.52
N THR A 133 4.66 16.98 -8.22
CA THR A 133 5.67 16.61 -7.22
C THR A 133 5.54 15.11 -6.95
N ILE A 134 6.58 14.33 -7.23
CA ILE A 134 6.63 12.87 -7.00
C ILE A 134 7.55 12.52 -5.84
#